data_AF-A0A511DCC1-F1
#
_entry.id   AF-A0A511DCC1-F1
#
_cell.length_a   1.000
_cell.length_b   1.000
_cell.length_c   1.000
_cell.angle_alpha   90.00
_cell.angle_beta   90.00
_cell.angle_gamma   90.00
#
_symmetry.space_group_name_H-M   'P 1'
#
loop_
_entity.id
_entity.type
_entity.pdbx_description
1 polymer ?
#
loop_
_entity_poly.entity_id
_entity_poly.type
_entity_poly.pdbx_seq_one_letter_code
_entity_poly.pdbx_strand_id
1 'polypeptide(L)'
;MNITGTTLGPFVAWLVTRERDEQTRRRHRMVVEHYLVWCRTERVPRHERRARYLAVPPGGITGDHAAEALERFDEFRRIQALTEVADR
;
A
#
# COMPACT_ATOMS: atom_id res chain seq x y z
N MET A 1 -2.40 -14.97 11.55
CA MET A 1 -2.87 -13.57 11.66
C MET A 1 -2.93 -12.98 10.26
N ASN A 2 -4.12 -12.65 9.75
CA ASN A 2 -4.26 -12.10 8.39
C ASN A 2 -3.84 -10.62 8.40
N ILE A 3 -2.53 -10.36 8.50
CA ILE A 3 -1.92 -9.01 8.55
C ILE A 3 -2.41 -8.13 7.38
N THR A 4 -2.86 -8.75 6.28
CA THR A 4 -3.41 -8.06 5.12
C THR A 4 -4.74 -7.42 5.48
N GLY A 5 -5.63 -8.12 6.20
CA GLY A 5 -6.90 -7.55 6.67
C GLY A 5 -6.72 -6.42 7.68
N THR A 6 -5.78 -6.57 8.63
CA THR A 6 -5.52 -5.55 9.68
C THR A 6 -4.92 -4.26 9.11
N THR A 7 -4.15 -4.34 8.02
CA THR A 7 -3.52 -3.15 7.41
C THR A 7 -4.34 -2.59 6.24
N LEU A 8 -4.92 -3.46 5.40
CA LEU A 8 -5.62 -3.06 4.18
C LEU A 8 -7.00 -2.44 4.49
N GLY A 9 -7.72 -2.95 5.50
CA GLY A 9 -9.02 -2.40 5.88
C GLY A 9 -8.96 -0.91 6.27
N PRO A 10 -8.12 -0.53 7.25
CA PRO A 10 -7.90 0.87 7.62
C PRO A 10 -7.36 1.72 6.47
N PHE A 11 -6.45 1.18 5.65
CA PHE A 11 -5.96 1.88 4.46
C PHE A 11 -7.08 2.21 3.48
N VAL A 12 -7.97 1.26 3.17
CA VAL A 12 -9.10 1.48 2.25
C VAL A 12 -10.07 2.53 2.82
N ALA A 13 -10.36 2.48 4.12
CA ALA A 13 -11.22 3.47 4.77
C ALA A 13 -10.62 4.88 4.70
N TRP A 14 -9.32 5.00 4.99
CA TRP A 14 -8.59 6.26 4.86
C TRP A 14 -8.56 6.75 3.40
N LEU A 15 -8.37 5.85 2.44
CA LEU A 15 -8.23 6.20 1.03
C LEU A 15 -9.49 6.85 0.45
N VAL A 16 -10.68 6.49 0.94
CA VAL A 16 -11.96 7.15 0.58
C VAL A 16 -11.95 8.65 0.92
N THR A 17 -11.17 9.08 1.90
CA THR A 17 -11.05 10.50 2.27
C THR A 17 -10.12 11.29 1.34
N ARG A 18 -9.25 10.61 0.58
CA ARG A 18 -8.21 11.23 -0.25
C ARG A 18 -8.48 11.11 -1.75
N GLU A 19 -9.05 10.00 -2.17
CA GLU A 19 -9.30 9.72 -3.57
C GLU A 19 -10.80 9.62 -3.83
N ARG A 20 -11.33 10.55 -4.64
CA ARG A 20 -12.76 10.62 -4.95
C ARG A 20 -13.15 9.66 -6.06
N ASP A 21 -12.23 9.33 -6.96
CA ASP A 21 -12.48 8.41 -8.05
C ASP A 21 -12.46 6.96 -7.57
N GLU A 22 -13.57 6.24 -7.79
CA GLU A 22 -13.70 4.86 -7.33
C GLU A 22 -12.73 3.91 -8.05
N GLN A 23 -12.49 4.14 -9.34
CA GLN A 23 -11.63 3.28 -10.14
C GLN A 23 -10.17 3.41 -9.67
N THR A 24 -9.70 4.61 -9.39
CA THR A 24 -8.40 4.88 -8.80
C THR A 24 -8.29 4.25 -7.42
N ARG A 25 -9.31 4.37 -6.55
CA ARG A 25 -9.33 3.68 -5.24
C ARG A 25 -9.17 2.16 -5.38
N ARG A 26 -9.91 1.55 -6.31
CA ARG A 26 -9.85 0.11 -6.57
C ARG A 26 -8.45 -0.31 -7.03
N ARG A 27 -7.84 0.47 -7.94
CA ARG A 27 -6.46 0.24 -8.41
C ARG A 27 -5.44 0.37 -7.28
N HIS A 28 -5.51 1.43 -6.47
CA HIS A 28 -4.62 1.61 -5.33
C HIS A 28 -4.74 0.48 -4.31
N ARG A 29 -5.97 0.04 -3.99
CA ARG A 29 -6.20 -1.12 -3.12
C ARG A 29 -5.52 -2.38 -3.68
N MET A 30 -5.72 -2.67 -4.97
CA MET A 30 -5.14 -3.85 -5.62
C MET A 30 -3.60 -3.81 -5.58
N VAL A 31 -3.00 -2.66 -5.88
CA VAL A 31 -1.53 -2.50 -5.81
C VAL A 31 -1.02 -2.76 -4.40
N VAL A 32 -1.63 -2.14 -3.39
CA VAL A 32 -1.16 -2.23 -2.00
C VAL A 32 -1.36 -3.64 -1.45
N GLU A 33 -2.49 -4.27 -1.74
CA GLU A 33 -2.74 -5.67 -1.37
C GLU A 33 -1.67 -6.58 -1.98
N HIS A 34 -1.43 -6.47 -3.29
CA HIS A 34 -0.44 -7.28 -3.98
C HIS A 34 0.97 -7.01 -3.43
N TYR A 35 1.34 -5.75 -3.20
CA TYR A 35 2.63 -5.40 -2.59
C TYR A 35 2.81 -6.01 -1.20
N LEU A 36 1.77 -5.98 -0.36
CA LEU A 36 1.81 -6.58 0.99
C LEU A 36 1.96 -8.10 0.92
N VAL A 37 1.32 -8.76 -0.04
CA VAL A 37 1.47 -10.20 -0.28
C VAL A 37 2.88 -10.52 -0.79
N TRP A 38 3.34 -9.81 -1.81
CA TRP A 38 4.67 -9.95 -2.40
C TRP A 38 5.78 -9.73 -1.37
N CYS A 39 5.65 -8.74 -0.48
CA CYS A 39 6.60 -8.49 0.60
C CYS A 39 6.71 -9.64 1.63
N ARG A 40 5.72 -10.53 1.69
CA ARG A 40 5.77 -11.73 2.55
C ARG A 40 6.44 -12.90 1.87
N THR A 41 6.25 -13.03 0.55
CA THR A 41 6.81 -14.13 -0.23
C THR A 41 8.27 -13.88 -0.56
N GLU A 42 8.63 -12.63 -0.87
CA GLU A 42 9.98 -12.28 -1.26
C GLU A 42 10.91 -12.04 -0.06
N ARG A 43 12.07 -12.70 -0.09
CA ARG A 43 13.14 -12.56 0.90
C ARG A 43 14.08 -11.40 0.55
N VAL A 44 13.52 -10.26 0.19
CA VAL A 44 14.29 -9.04 -0.10
C VAL A 44 14.44 -8.16 1.15
N PRO A 45 15.58 -7.47 1.32
CA PRO A 45 15.78 -6.48 2.37
C PRO A 45 14.68 -5.42 2.34
N ARG A 46 14.25 -4.95 3.52
CA ARG A 46 13.12 -4.00 3.63
C ARG A 46 13.31 -2.74 2.79
N HIS A 47 14.53 -2.22 2.72
CA HIS A 47 14.84 -0.99 1.98
C HIS A 47 14.80 -1.19 0.44
N GLU A 48 14.93 -2.42 -0.06
CA GLU A 48 14.89 -2.71 -1.50
C GLU A 48 13.49 -3.08 -2.01
N ARG A 49 12.57 -3.47 -1.12
CA ARG A 49 11.24 -4.00 -1.46
C ARG A 49 10.49 -3.12 -2.46
N ARG A 50 10.44 -1.83 -2.20
CA ARG A 50 9.71 -0.87 -3.03
C ARG A 50 10.29 -0.81 -4.44
N ALA A 51 11.61 -0.62 -4.56
CA ALA A 51 12.28 -0.52 -5.85
C ALA A 51 12.15 -1.81 -6.67
N ARG A 52 12.31 -2.97 -6.02
CA ARG A 52 12.15 -4.29 -6.66
C ARG A 52 10.73 -4.54 -7.13
N TYR A 53 9.73 -4.15 -6.34
CA TYR A 53 8.33 -4.27 -6.71
C TYR A 53 7.98 -3.39 -7.91
N LEU A 54 8.45 -2.13 -7.92
CA LEU A 54 8.17 -1.18 -9.00
C LEU A 54 8.89 -1.51 -10.31
N ALA A 55 9.98 -2.27 -10.27
CA ALA A 55 10.68 -2.73 -11.46
C ALA A 55 9.88 -3.78 -12.24
N VAL A 56 9.04 -4.57 -11.57
CA VAL A 56 8.22 -5.62 -12.18
C VAL A 56 6.83 -5.64 -11.52
N PRO A 57 5.98 -4.62 -11.76
CA PRO A 57 4.64 -4.59 -11.20
C PRO A 57 3.79 -5.73 -11.78
N PRO A 58 2.81 -6.27 -11.03
CA PRO A 58 1.93 -7.33 -11.51
C PRO A 58 1.14 -6.90 -12.75
N GLY A 59 0.87 -7.88 -13.62
CA GLY A 59 0.29 -7.69 -14.96
C GLY A 59 -0.94 -6.79 -14.97
N GLY A 60 -0.86 -5.71 -15.77
CA GLY A 60 -1.92 -4.73 -15.99
C GLY A 60 -1.80 -3.43 -15.20
N ILE A 61 -0.81 -3.30 -14.30
CA ILE A 61 -0.54 -2.08 -13.53
C ILE A 61 0.71 -1.40 -14.10
N THR A 62 0.60 -0.13 -14.50
CA THR A 62 1.77 0.64 -14.93
C THR A 62 2.66 0.99 -13.74
N GLY A 63 3.97 1.16 -13.98
CA GLY A 63 4.90 1.57 -12.93
C GLY A 63 4.47 2.85 -12.20
N ASP A 64 3.94 3.83 -12.93
CA ASP A 64 3.45 5.09 -12.36
C ASP A 64 2.27 4.90 -11.41
N HIS A 65 1.26 4.11 -11.81
CA HIS A 65 0.12 3.81 -10.94
C HIS A 65 0.55 3.00 -9.71
N ALA A 66 1.52 2.10 -9.88
CA ALA A 66 2.07 1.36 -8.76
C ALA A 66 2.82 2.29 -7.79
N ALA A 67 3.58 3.25 -8.32
CA ALA A 67 4.30 4.24 -7.52
C ALA A 67 3.33 5.12 -6.73
N GLU A 68 2.33 5.70 -7.38
CA GLU A 68 1.33 6.56 -6.74
C GLU A 68 0.57 5.82 -5.63
N ALA A 69 0.11 4.60 -5.90
CA ALA A 69 -0.57 3.77 -4.90
C ALA A 69 0.30 3.52 -3.67
N LEU A 70 1.59 3.26 -3.87
CA LEU A 70 2.53 3.03 -2.77
C LEU A 70 2.92 4.34 -2.05
N GLU A 71 2.87 5.50 -2.70
CA GLU A 71 3.03 6.80 -2.03
C GLU A 71 1.85 7.08 -1.10
N ARG A 72 0.61 6.82 -1.55
CA ARG A 72 -0.58 6.91 -0.70
C ARG A 72 -0.51 5.97 0.48
N PHE A 73 0.03 4.77 0.29
CA PHE A 73 0.25 3.84 1.39
C PHE A 73 1.27 4.35 2.41
N ASP A 74 2.39 4.95 1.95
CA ASP A 74 3.37 5.55 2.85
C ASP A 74 2.81 6.77 3.62
N GLU A 75 1.96 7.57 2.99
CA GLU A 75 1.21 8.64 3.66
C GLU A 75 0.32 8.08 4.78
N PHE A 76 -0.48 7.07 4.47
CA PHE A 76 -1.31 6.38 5.47
C PHE A 76 -0.48 5.83 6.64
N ARG A 77 0.62 5.13 6.35
CA ARG A 77 1.50 4.54 7.38
C ARG A 77 2.12 5.59 8.28
N ARG A 78 2.47 6.77 7.75
CA ARG A 78 2.97 7.90 8.55
C ARG A 78 1.90 8.44 9.50
N ILE A 79 0.68 8.66 9.00
CA ILE A 79 -0.44 9.15 9.84
C ILE A 79 -0.76 8.13 10.93
N GLN A 80 -0.87 6.85 10.57
CA GLN A 80 -1.13 5.77 11.52
C GLN A 80 -0.08 5.74 12.65
N ALA A 81 1.21 5.83 12.31
CA ALA A 81 2.28 5.84 13.29
C ALA A 81 2.22 7.07 14.23
N LEU A 82 1.85 8.24 13.71
CA LEU A 82 1.68 9.45 14.53
C LEU A 82 0.50 9.31 15.51
N THR A 83 -0.60 8.72 15.09
CA THR A 83 -1.77 8.49 15.95
C THR A 83 -1.48 7.42 17.02
N GLU A 84 -0.80 6.33 16.66
CA GLU A 84 -0.42 5.28 17.63
C GLU A 84 0.55 5.78 18.72
N VAL A 85 1.36 6.81 18.42
CA VAL A 85 2.23 7.46 19.41
C VAL A 85 1.43 8.41 20.32
N ALA A 86 0.36 9.03 19.83
CA ALA A 86 -0.45 9.96 20.61
C ALA A 86 -1.41 9.25 21.59
N ASP A 87 -1.79 8.01 21.31
CA ASP A 87 -2.64 7.16 22.17
C ASP A 87 -1.86 6.38 23.24
N ARG A 88 -0.54 6.59 23.38
CA ARG A 88 0.33 5.96 24.38
C ARG A 88 0.80 6.96 25.43
#